data_AF-A0A9D1EDT4-F1
#
_entry.id   AF-A0A9D1EDT4-F1
#
_cell.length_a   1.000
_cell.length_b   1.000
_cell.length_c   1.000
_cell.angle_alpha   90.00
_cell.angle_beta   90.00
_cell.angle_gamma   90.00
#
_symmetry.space_group_name_H-M   'P 1'
#
loop_
_entity.id
_entity.type
_entity.pdbx_description
1 polymer ?
#
loop_
_entity_poly.entity_id
_entity_poly.type
_entity_poly.pdbx_seq_one_letter_code
_entity_poly.pdbx_strand_id
1 'polypeptide(L)'
;MNIIYVEDMSESYMILSEEQQQEMDYQVQMLERNEILGLLPVRVKQVDSQLQYYYEISGKQQLGKWLEENRLSYYQVKKLMQALSDTIGQLECYLLSEQCLMLDQEYIYIEVETWDVSFCYYPPMNGKNRDEIQSLVKLILKKIDHRDPEAVFLAYGLFQESLNDIISLKRIQTIMKQKEPEEWKYEKREKEFDPKIKKCADKRSESEKQEETLEDKEKDPYIPLKNPIPEEKQDWNVPEQLDIPKTDQKLEKQYSKGEKCKSFVLSKKMVSAEKIWMAVPFLTLLLVIIIFSGKIIPIQKMWAKYPWICMGILLFVLGVNFIIIKRWYFDEENE
;
A
#
# COMPACT_ATOMS: atom_id res chain seq x y z
N MET A 1 1.90 27.41 11.99
CA MET A 1 0.88 27.01 11.01
C MET A 1 -0.49 27.16 11.65
N ASN A 2 -1.36 27.94 11.02
CA ASN A 2 -2.77 28.12 11.39
C ASN A 2 -3.65 27.28 10.46
N ILE A 3 -4.69 26.66 11.00
CA ILE A 3 -5.59 25.76 10.28
C ILE A 3 -7.02 26.25 10.46
N ILE A 4 -7.73 26.44 9.36
CA ILE A 4 -9.13 26.87 9.37
C ILE A 4 -9.92 25.94 8.43
N TYR A 5 -11.08 25.50 8.87
CA TYR A 5 -12.03 24.75 8.05
C TYR A 5 -13.15 25.69 7.62
N VAL A 6 -13.41 25.73 6.31
CA VAL A 6 -14.46 26.57 5.72
C VAL A 6 -15.34 25.70 4.84
N GLU A 7 -16.65 25.87 4.96
CA GLU A 7 -17.62 25.34 4.01
C GLU A 7 -18.15 26.49 3.17
N ASP A 8 -18.03 26.38 1.85
CA ASP A 8 -18.53 27.35 0.88
C ASP A 8 -19.51 26.67 -0.07
N MET A 9 -20.80 26.98 0.08
CA MET A 9 -21.92 26.43 -0.70
C MET A 9 -22.03 24.89 -0.66
N SER A 10 -21.23 24.20 -1.49
CA SER A 10 -21.16 22.74 -1.62
C SER A 10 -19.72 22.19 -1.55
N GLU A 11 -18.73 23.06 -1.34
CA GLU A 11 -17.32 22.70 -1.27
C GLU A 11 -16.81 22.91 0.16
N SER A 12 -16.03 21.95 0.65
CA SER A 12 -15.39 22.02 1.95
C SER A 12 -13.89 22.22 1.74
N TYR A 13 -13.32 23.18 2.46
CA TYR A 13 -11.91 23.54 2.37
C TYR A 13 -11.21 23.47 3.71
N MET A 14 -10.00 22.91 3.71
CA MET A 14 -9.02 23.09 4.77
C MET A 14 -8.01 24.15 4.33
N ILE A 15 -7.89 25.22 5.09
CA ILE A 15 -7.01 26.35 4.78
C ILE A 15 -5.82 26.31 5.73
N LEU A 16 -4.62 26.21 5.15
CA LEU A 16 -3.36 26.35 5.89
C LEU A 16 -2.73 27.70 5.60
N SER A 17 -2.26 28.39 6.64
CA SER A 17 -1.53 29.65 6.50
C SER A 17 -0.45 29.79 7.56
N GLU A 18 0.52 30.65 7.26
CA GLU A 18 1.54 31.09 8.20
C GLU A 18 1.44 32.60 8.42
N GLU A 19 1.81 33.02 9.64
CA GLU A 19 1.85 34.44 9.98
C GLU A 19 3.03 35.16 9.30
N GLN A 20 4.04 34.40 8.88
CA GLN A 20 5.23 34.93 8.22
C GLN A 20 4.95 35.19 6.74
N GLN A 21 5.56 36.27 6.26
CA GLN A 21 5.51 36.65 4.85
C GLN A 21 6.28 35.62 4.02
N GLN A 22 5.62 35.05 3.01
CA GLN A 22 6.19 34.03 2.15
C GLN A 22 6.09 34.46 0.69
N GLU A 23 7.12 34.13 -0.08
CA GLU A 23 7.13 34.30 -1.52
C GLU A 23 6.71 33.00 -2.22
N MET A 24 6.19 33.15 -3.43
CA MET A 24 5.78 32.03 -4.28
C MET A 24 7.00 31.25 -4.77
N ASP A 25 7.36 30.19 -4.04
CA ASP A 25 8.42 29.26 -4.45
C ASP A 25 7.97 28.35 -5.61
N TYR A 26 8.92 27.70 -6.28
CA TYR A 26 8.69 26.78 -7.40
C TYR A 26 7.70 25.66 -7.01
N GLN A 27 7.74 25.19 -5.76
CA GLN A 27 6.85 24.15 -5.26
C GLN A 27 5.39 24.59 -5.33
N VAL A 28 5.13 25.85 -4.97
CA VAL A 28 3.80 26.44 -5.05
C VAL A 28 3.33 26.49 -6.51
N GLN A 29 4.21 26.90 -7.42
CA GLN A 29 3.88 26.92 -8.85
C GLN A 29 3.59 25.53 -9.42
N MET A 30 4.29 24.49 -8.94
CA MET A 30 4.02 23.11 -9.34
C MET A 30 2.66 22.63 -8.84
N LEU A 31 2.29 22.97 -7.61
CA LEU A 31 0.99 22.63 -7.04
C LEU A 31 -0.17 23.35 -7.74
N GLU A 32 -0.02 24.63 -8.10
CA GLU A 32 -1.08 25.39 -8.78
C GLU A 32 -1.28 25.00 -10.24
N ARG A 33 -0.23 24.52 -10.91
CA ARG A 33 -0.25 24.21 -12.35
C ARG A 33 -0.56 22.75 -12.66
N ASN A 34 -0.55 21.87 -11.65
CA ASN A 34 -0.68 20.43 -11.84
C ASN A 34 -1.64 19.83 -10.82
N GLU A 35 -2.48 18.92 -11.27
CA GLU A 35 -3.21 18.01 -10.38
C GLU A 35 -2.34 16.78 -10.14
N ILE A 36 -1.78 16.69 -8.93
CA ILE A 36 -0.86 15.60 -8.56
C ILE A 36 -1.66 14.49 -7.88
N LEU A 37 -1.68 13.31 -8.49
CA LEU A 37 -2.40 12.16 -7.95
C LEU A 37 -1.89 11.78 -6.55
N GLY A 38 -2.83 11.49 -5.65
CA GLY A 38 -2.54 11.19 -4.25
C GLY A 38 -2.45 12.42 -3.34
N LEU A 39 -2.37 13.64 -3.89
CA LEU A 39 -2.49 14.86 -3.11
C LEU A 39 -3.94 15.36 -3.05
N LEU A 40 -4.27 16.10 -1.99
CA LEU A 40 -5.45 16.94 -1.98
C LEU A 40 -5.32 18.05 -3.04
N PRO A 41 -6.35 18.30 -3.86
CA PRO A 41 -6.37 19.45 -4.75
C PRO A 41 -6.17 20.73 -3.95
N VAL A 42 -5.24 21.58 -4.40
CA VAL A 42 -4.85 22.79 -3.67
C VAL A 42 -4.94 24.01 -4.57
N ARG A 43 -5.44 25.11 -4.02
CA ARG A 43 -5.38 26.45 -4.62
C ARG A 43 -4.65 27.37 -3.67
N VAL A 44 -3.67 28.12 -4.16
CA VAL A 44 -2.93 29.07 -3.32
C VAL A 44 -3.41 30.48 -3.59
N LYS A 45 -3.63 31.24 -2.53
CA LYS A 45 -4.01 32.66 -2.61
C LYS A 45 -3.05 33.47 -1.78
N GLN A 46 -2.65 34.63 -2.31
CA GLN A 46 -1.90 35.61 -1.55
C GLN A 46 -2.85 36.70 -1.06
N VAL A 47 -2.98 36.83 0.26
CA VAL A 47 -3.83 37.83 0.93
C VAL A 47 -2.97 38.56 1.95
N ASP A 48 -2.92 39.89 1.89
CA ASP A 48 -2.11 40.72 2.79
C ASP A 48 -0.64 40.27 2.91
N SER A 49 -0.06 39.85 1.79
CA SER A 49 1.30 39.27 1.68
C SER A 49 1.53 37.93 2.40
N GLN A 50 0.49 37.27 2.90
CA GLN A 50 0.54 35.90 3.39
C GLN A 50 0.01 34.91 2.35
N LEU A 51 0.66 33.76 2.23
CA LEU A 51 0.18 32.65 1.41
C LEU A 51 -0.82 31.81 2.21
N GLN A 52 -1.97 31.58 1.60
CA GLN A 52 -3.03 30.72 2.11
C GLN A 52 -3.24 29.55 1.14
N TYR A 53 -3.17 28.34 1.66
CA TYR A 53 -3.28 27.10 0.89
C TYR A 53 -4.66 26.49 1.14
N TYR A 54 -5.53 26.53 0.13
CA TYR A 54 -6.90 26.03 0.18
C TYR A 54 -6.92 24.60 -0.37
N TYR A 55 -7.00 23.61 0.51
CA TYR A 55 -7.13 22.21 0.14
C TYR A 55 -8.60 21.82 0.08
N GLU A 56 -9.03 21.27 -1.05
CA GLU A 56 -10.39 20.79 -1.24
C GLU A 56 -10.58 19.42 -0.58
N ILE A 57 -11.49 19.37 0.39
CA ILE A 57 -11.81 18.18 1.20
C ILE A 57 -13.27 17.73 1.04
N SER A 58 -13.99 18.30 0.07
CA SER A 58 -15.37 17.95 -0.30
C SER A 58 -15.54 16.44 -0.46
N GLY A 59 -16.53 15.85 0.21
CA GLY A 59 -16.82 14.40 0.14
C GLY A 59 -15.77 13.50 0.80
N LYS A 60 -14.72 14.05 1.42
CA LYS A 60 -13.66 13.28 2.09
C LYS A 60 -13.76 13.43 3.60
N GLN A 61 -13.40 12.37 4.32
CA GLN A 61 -13.31 12.36 5.77
C GLN A 61 -11.84 12.31 6.20
N GLN A 62 -11.49 13.08 7.22
CA GLN A 62 -10.17 13.02 7.86
C GLN A 62 -9.92 11.63 8.45
N LEU A 63 -8.74 11.06 8.22
CA LEU A 63 -8.39 9.72 8.66
C LEU A 63 -8.49 9.60 10.19
N GLY A 64 -8.02 10.61 10.93
CA GLY A 64 -8.10 10.65 12.39
C GLY A 64 -9.53 10.44 12.91
N LYS A 65 -10.49 11.19 12.37
CA LYS A 65 -11.92 11.05 12.72
C LYS A 65 -12.46 9.67 12.39
N TRP A 66 -12.10 9.13 11.23
CA TRP A 66 -12.55 7.78 10.85
C TRP A 66 -12.00 6.70 11.81
N LEU A 67 -10.76 6.86 12.29
CA LEU A 67 -10.10 5.95 13.23
C LEU A 67 -10.60 6.06 14.69
N GLU A 68 -11.49 7.01 14.99
CA GLU A 68 -12.16 7.08 16.31
C GLU A 68 -13.14 5.92 16.48
N GLU A 69 -13.90 5.62 15.43
CA GLU A 69 -14.97 4.62 15.44
C GLU A 69 -14.56 3.30 14.79
N ASN A 70 -13.53 3.32 13.95
CA ASN A 70 -13.14 2.17 13.12
C ASN A 70 -11.74 1.64 13.45
N ARG A 71 -11.49 0.41 13.01
CA ARG A 71 -10.18 -0.26 13.05
C ARG A 71 -9.72 -0.57 11.63
N LEU A 72 -8.41 -0.51 11.40
CA LEU A 72 -7.81 -0.80 10.10
C LEU A 72 -7.74 -2.31 9.86
N SER A 73 -8.46 -2.78 8.86
CA SER A 73 -8.28 -4.12 8.29
C SER A 73 -6.96 -4.24 7.51
N TYR A 74 -6.64 -5.42 7.00
CA TYR A 74 -5.51 -5.64 6.10
C TYR A 74 -5.63 -4.80 4.82
N TYR A 75 -6.84 -4.70 4.25
CA TYR A 75 -7.11 -4.06 2.96
C TYR A 75 -6.74 -2.57 2.90
N GLN A 76 -7.47 -1.72 3.63
CA GLN A 76 -6.92 -1.26 4.88
C GLN A 76 -5.50 -0.68 4.89
N VAL A 77 -4.72 -1.14 5.85
CA VAL A 77 -3.29 -0.84 5.96
C VAL A 77 -2.56 -0.88 4.60
N LYS A 78 -2.84 -1.87 3.76
CA LYS A 78 -2.21 -2.00 2.45
C LYS A 78 -2.52 -0.84 1.52
N LYS A 79 -3.78 -0.41 1.40
CA LYS A 79 -4.18 0.67 0.48
C LYS A 79 -3.66 2.04 0.95
N LEU A 80 -3.56 2.27 2.27
CA LEU A 80 -2.89 3.46 2.82
C LEU A 80 -1.40 3.51 2.47
N MET A 81 -0.68 2.42 2.72
CA MET A 81 0.76 2.36 2.42
C MET A 81 1.06 2.38 0.92
N GLN A 82 0.18 1.80 0.10
CA GLN A 82 0.28 1.88 -1.34
C GLN A 82 0.06 3.31 -1.83
N ALA A 83 -0.98 4.00 -1.35
CA ALA A 83 -1.23 5.39 -1.70
C ALA A 83 -0.04 6.29 -1.32
N LEU A 84 0.56 6.08 -0.15
CA LEU A 84 1.78 6.80 0.25
C LEU A 84 2.93 6.56 -0.74
N SER A 85 3.20 5.30 -1.06
CA SER A 85 4.26 4.95 -2.00
C SER A 85 4.03 5.52 -3.41
N ASP A 86 2.79 5.48 -3.89
CA ASP A 86 2.43 5.99 -5.21
C ASP A 86 2.52 7.52 -5.24
N THR A 87 2.08 8.20 -4.17
CA THR A 87 2.17 9.65 -4.01
C THR A 87 3.61 10.13 -4.00
N ILE A 88 4.51 9.48 -3.25
CA ILE A 88 5.94 9.83 -3.26
C ILE A 88 6.51 9.71 -4.68
N GLY A 89 6.15 8.66 -5.41
CA GLY A 89 6.55 8.51 -6.81
C GLY A 89 5.99 9.61 -7.74
N GLN A 90 4.82 10.17 -7.44
CA GLN A 90 4.31 11.34 -8.15
C GLN A 90 5.11 12.59 -7.81
N LEU A 91 5.42 12.84 -6.53
CA LEU A 91 6.19 14.02 -6.10
C LEU A 91 7.55 14.09 -6.80
N GLU A 92 8.25 12.96 -6.94
CA GLU A 92 9.51 12.87 -7.70
C GLU A 92 9.35 13.37 -9.15
N CYS A 93 8.22 13.09 -9.80
CA CYS A 93 7.97 13.52 -11.19
C CYS A 93 7.84 15.04 -11.32
N TYR A 94 7.51 15.75 -10.24
CA TYR A 94 7.35 17.20 -10.19
C TYR A 94 8.49 17.91 -9.42
N LEU A 95 9.55 17.18 -9.04
CA LEU A 95 10.66 17.70 -8.22
C LEU A 95 10.19 18.28 -6.87
N LEU A 96 9.10 17.76 -6.35
CA LEU A 96 8.56 18.11 -5.04
C LEU A 96 9.21 17.23 -3.97
N SER A 97 9.49 17.82 -2.80
CA SER A 97 10.11 17.10 -1.70
C SER A 97 9.06 16.32 -0.92
N GLU A 98 9.27 15.02 -0.78
CA GLU A 98 8.54 14.15 0.13
C GLU A 98 8.50 14.67 1.59
N GLN A 99 9.47 15.51 2.00
CA GLN A 99 9.56 16.16 3.33
C GLN A 99 8.45 17.17 3.64
N CYS A 100 7.73 17.58 2.61
CA CYS A 100 6.59 18.49 2.74
C CYS A 100 5.26 17.73 2.74
N LEU A 101 5.27 16.39 2.63
CA LEU A 101 4.07 15.56 2.69
C LEU A 101 3.67 15.34 4.15
N MET A 102 2.44 15.69 4.50
CA MET A 102 1.97 15.59 5.89
C MET A 102 1.38 14.19 6.17
N LEU A 103 2.04 13.42 7.04
CA LEU A 103 1.65 12.03 7.33
C LEU A 103 0.90 11.84 8.65
N ASP A 104 0.62 12.91 9.38
CA ASP A 104 -0.26 12.83 10.55
C ASP A 104 -1.71 12.54 10.08
N GLN A 105 -2.44 11.73 10.84
CA GLN A 105 -3.84 11.37 10.58
C GLN A 105 -4.77 12.57 10.45
N GLU A 106 -4.37 13.74 10.96
CA GLU A 106 -5.12 14.98 10.83
C GLU A 106 -5.04 15.60 9.42
N TYR A 107 -4.05 15.22 8.61
CA TYR A 107 -3.82 15.76 7.26
C TYR A 107 -3.95 14.71 6.16
N ILE A 108 -4.32 13.50 6.54
CA ILE A 108 -4.68 12.41 5.62
C ILE A 108 -6.20 12.37 5.51
N TYR A 109 -6.70 12.33 4.29
CA TYR A 109 -8.13 12.28 4.00
C TYR A 109 -8.46 11.04 3.19
N ILE A 110 -9.63 10.48 3.46
CA ILE A 110 -10.15 9.30 2.80
C ILE A 110 -11.54 9.57 2.25
N GLU A 111 -11.82 9.06 1.05
CA GLU A 111 -13.20 8.91 0.60
C GLU A 111 -13.77 7.63 1.21
N VAL A 112 -14.84 7.71 2.00
CA VAL A 112 -15.27 6.58 2.87
C VAL A 112 -15.72 5.36 2.08
N GLU A 113 -16.34 5.57 0.90
CA GLU A 113 -16.89 4.48 0.08
C GLU A 113 -15.80 3.70 -0.67
N THR A 114 -14.91 4.43 -1.35
CA THR A 114 -13.82 3.85 -2.14
C THR A 114 -12.61 3.51 -1.27
N TRP A 115 -12.43 4.22 -0.17
CA TRP A 115 -11.25 4.26 0.68
C TRP A 115 -10.00 4.79 -0.05
N ASP A 116 -10.20 5.65 -1.06
CA ASP A 116 -9.12 6.36 -1.73
C ASP A 116 -8.50 7.40 -0.79
N VAL A 117 -7.17 7.35 -0.68
CA VAL A 117 -6.40 8.16 0.27
C VAL A 117 -5.78 9.35 -0.44
N SER A 118 -5.97 10.54 0.12
CA SER A 118 -5.33 11.78 -0.31
C SER A 118 -4.51 12.38 0.83
N PHE A 119 -3.31 12.87 0.52
CA PHE A 119 -2.40 13.49 1.48
C PHE A 119 -2.37 15.01 1.29
N CYS A 120 -2.23 15.75 2.37
CA CYS A 120 -1.88 17.16 2.31
C CYS A 120 -0.39 17.34 2.04
N TYR A 121 -0.04 18.25 1.14
CA TYR A 121 1.35 18.66 0.89
C TYR A 121 1.52 20.12 1.24
N TYR A 122 2.38 20.45 2.20
CA TYR A 122 2.57 21.81 2.71
C TYR A 122 4.02 22.27 2.49
N PRO A 123 4.31 23.09 1.45
CA PRO A 123 5.68 23.47 1.09
C PRO A 123 6.50 24.16 2.20
N PRO A 124 5.91 25.01 3.07
CA PRO A 124 6.66 25.61 4.18
C PRO A 124 7.17 24.61 5.22
N MET A 125 6.54 23.43 5.29
CA MET A 125 6.99 22.35 6.16
C MET A 125 8.32 21.80 5.64
N ASN A 126 9.29 21.66 6.53
CA ASN A 126 10.50 20.90 6.26
C ASN A 126 10.61 19.78 7.29
N GLY A 127 9.75 18.77 7.11
CA GLY A 127 9.64 17.63 7.99
C GLY A 127 10.79 16.65 7.83
N LYS A 128 11.00 15.81 8.85
CA LYS A 128 11.86 14.64 8.72
C LYS A 128 10.99 13.47 8.29
N ASN A 129 11.05 13.10 7.01
CA ASN A 129 10.27 11.98 6.43
C ASN A 129 10.27 10.72 7.29
N ARG A 130 11.44 10.35 7.83
CA ARG A 130 11.58 9.15 8.65
C ARG A 130 10.67 9.18 9.88
N ASP A 131 10.68 10.30 10.61
CA ASP A 131 9.95 10.42 11.87
C ASP A 131 8.44 10.45 11.62
N GLU A 132 8.01 11.08 10.52
CA GLU A 132 6.62 11.09 10.09
C GLU A 132 6.12 9.71 9.63
N ILE A 133 6.88 9.00 8.79
CA ILE A 133 6.54 7.63 8.37
C ILE A 133 6.49 6.71 9.59
N GLN A 134 7.46 6.81 10.49
CA GLN A 134 7.49 6.00 11.70
C GLN A 134 6.27 6.29 12.59
N SER A 135 5.86 7.56 12.70
CA SER A 135 4.66 7.96 13.45
C SER A 135 3.38 7.41 12.83
N LEU A 136 3.26 7.45 11.50
CA LEU A 136 2.14 6.85 10.76
C LEU A 136 2.10 5.33 10.97
N VAL A 137 3.23 4.63 10.90
CA VAL A 137 3.28 3.18 11.12
C VAL A 137 2.95 2.81 12.57
N LYS A 138 3.38 3.60 13.56
CA LYS A 138 2.97 3.43 14.96
C LYS A 138 1.47 3.63 15.14
N LEU A 139 0.89 4.63 14.48
CA LEU A 139 -0.55 4.84 14.47
C LEU A 139 -1.29 3.63 13.89
N ILE A 140 -0.83 3.12 12.74
CA ILE A 140 -1.38 1.93 12.11
C ILE A 140 -1.39 0.78 13.12
N LEU A 141 -0.24 0.47 13.74
CA LEU A 141 -0.11 -0.63 14.70
C LEU A 141 -1.06 -0.49 15.90
N LYS A 142 -1.34 0.74 16.35
CA LYS A 142 -2.29 1.03 17.44
C LYS A 142 -3.76 0.87 17.02
N LYS A 143 -4.06 1.04 15.72
CA LYS A 143 -5.43 1.16 15.20
C LYS A 143 -5.86 0.01 14.29
N ILE A 144 -5.01 -0.98 14.02
CA ILE A 144 -5.42 -2.20 13.31
C ILE A 144 -6.49 -2.99 14.06
N ASP A 145 -7.24 -3.81 13.32
CA ASP A 145 -8.05 -4.87 13.90
C ASP A 145 -7.15 -6.06 14.25
N HIS A 146 -6.88 -6.25 15.55
CA HIS A 146 -6.06 -7.37 16.03
C HIS A 146 -6.71 -8.75 15.83
N ARG A 147 -7.98 -8.81 15.39
CA ARG A 147 -8.65 -10.06 14.98
C ARG A 147 -8.29 -10.48 13.56
N ASP A 148 -7.78 -9.55 12.75
CA ASP A 148 -7.30 -9.79 11.38
C ASP A 148 -5.80 -10.15 11.44
N PRO A 149 -5.44 -11.44 11.29
CA PRO A 149 -4.04 -11.88 11.39
C PRO A 149 -3.17 -11.31 10.26
N GLU A 150 -3.76 -11.05 9.10
CA GLU A 150 -3.04 -10.50 7.95
C GLU A 150 -2.72 -9.02 8.16
N ALA A 151 -3.65 -8.26 8.76
CA ALA A 151 -3.41 -6.89 9.20
C ALA A 151 -2.31 -6.82 10.26
N VAL A 152 -2.35 -7.73 11.24
CA VAL A 152 -1.34 -7.84 12.29
C VAL A 152 0.03 -8.11 11.69
N PHE A 153 0.15 -9.15 10.85
CA PHE A 153 1.41 -9.50 10.19
C PHE A 153 1.98 -8.31 9.39
N LEU A 154 1.13 -7.66 8.58
CA LEU A 154 1.53 -6.51 7.78
C LEU A 154 2.00 -5.34 8.65
N ALA A 155 1.23 -4.96 9.68
CA ALA A 155 1.56 -3.83 10.55
C ALA A 155 2.88 -4.05 11.31
N TYR A 156 3.11 -5.27 11.82
CA TYR A 156 4.40 -5.60 12.46
C TYR A 156 5.56 -5.56 11.47
N GLY A 157 5.39 -6.09 10.26
CA GLY A 157 6.42 -6.01 9.22
C GLY A 157 6.77 -4.56 8.86
N LEU A 158 5.76 -3.70 8.72
CA LEU A 158 5.96 -2.26 8.48
C LEU A 158 6.66 -1.58 9.66
N PHE A 159 6.27 -1.90 10.89
CA PHE A 159 6.90 -1.36 12.09
C PHE A 159 8.37 -1.72 12.17
N GLN A 160 8.72 -2.99 11.95
CA GLN A 160 10.11 -3.44 11.90
C GLN A 160 10.92 -2.70 10.83
N GLU A 161 10.36 -2.50 9.64
CA GLU A 161 11.04 -1.73 8.59
C GLU A 161 11.25 -0.27 8.97
N SER A 162 10.30 0.33 9.68
CA SER A 162 10.38 1.73 10.15
C SER A 162 11.46 1.97 11.21
N LEU A 163 11.95 0.92 11.88
CA LEU A 163 13.05 1.03 12.85
C LEU A 163 14.41 1.21 12.18
N ASN A 164 14.54 0.84 10.90
CA ASN A 164 15.79 1.00 10.17
C ASN A 164 16.14 2.50 10.00
N ASP A 165 17.45 2.79 9.89
CA ASP A 165 17.93 4.15 9.67
C ASP A 165 17.47 4.70 8.31
N ILE A 166 17.33 3.82 7.32
CA ILE A 166 16.86 4.14 5.96
C ILE A 166 15.61 3.32 5.70
N ILE A 167 14.47 4.00 5.59
CA ILE A 167 13.20 3.38 5.20
C ILE A 167 13.21 3.17 3.69
N SER A 168 13.14 1.92 3.24
CA SER A 168 13.12 1.60 1.81
C SER A 168 11.70 1.36 1.32
N LEU A 169 11.19 2.23 0.44
CA LEU A 169 9.89 2.04 -0.22
C LEU A 169 9.81 0.69 -0.95
N LYS A 170 10.92 0.22 -1.55
CA LYS A 170 10.99 -1.11 -2.18
C LYS A 170 10.76 -2.24 -1.16
N ARG A 171 11.27 -2.10 0.06
CA ARG A 171 11.05 -3.08 1.14
C ARG A 171 9.61 -3.02 1.64
N ILE A 172 9.05 -1.82 1.84
CA ILE A 172 7.63 -1.63 2.17
C ILE A 172 6.73 -2.32 1.12
N GLN A 173 6.98 -2.08 -0.17
CA GLN A 173 6.27 -2.75 -1.26
C GLN A 173 6.44 -4.27 -1.27
N THR A 174 7.59 -4.77 -0.82
CA THR A 174 7.84 -6.21 -0.70
C THR A 174 7.04 -6.81 0.45
N ILE A 175 7.02 -6.15 1.61
CA ILE A 175 6.22 -6.55 2.78
C ILE A 175 4.73 -6.58 2.41
N MET A 176 4.23 -5.58 1.67
CA MET A 176 2.83 -5.53 1.21
C MET A 176 2.42 -6.67 0.25
N LYS A 177 3.40 -7.35 -0.37
CA LYS A 177 3.18 -8.49 -1.27
C LYS A 177 3.27 -9.83 -0.55
N GLN A 178 3.88 -9.87 0.63
CA GLN A 178 3.97 -11.08 1.42
C GLN A 178 2.59 -11.43 1.99
N LYS A 179 2.26 -12.71 1.97
CA LYS A 179 1.16 -13.28 2.75
C LYS A 179 1.74 -13.80 4.05
N GLU A 180 0.89 -13.91 5.07
CA GLU A 180 1.24 -14.55 6.34
C GLU A 180 1.96 -15.89 6.06
N PRO A 181 3.17 -16.10 6.60
CA PRO A 181 3.93 -17.33 6.37
C PRO A 181 3.12 -18.52 6.87
N GLU A 182 3.05 -19.60 6.07
CA GLU A 182 2.26 -20.78 6.44
C GLU A 182 2.68 -21.37 7.79
N GLU A 183 3.95 -21.22 8.16
CA GLU A 183 4.53 -21.63 9.44
C GLU A 183 3.78 -21.06 10.66
N TRP A 184 3.31 -19.81 10.60
CA TRP A 184 2.53 -19.20 11.69
C TRP A 184 1.10 -19.75 11.79
N LYS A 185 0.58 -20.33 10.69
CA LYS A 185 -0.71 -21.05 10.69
C LYS A 185 -0.60 -22.46 11.27
N TYR A 186 0.59 -23.05 11.30
CA TYR A 186 0.84 -24.36 11.94
C TYR A 186 0.99 -24.21 13.46
N GLU A 187 1.71 -23.20 13.93
CA GLU A 187 1.91 -22.98 15.37
C GLU A 187 0.63 -22.57 16.11
N LYS A 188 -0.27 -21.84 15.44
CA LYS A 188 -1.60 -21.49 15.96
C LYS A 188 -2.54 -22.72 16.04
N ARG A 189 -2.40 -23.68 15.11
CA ARG A 189 -3.16 -24.94 15.10
C ARG A 189 -2.67 -25.94 16.15
N GLU A 190 -1.37 -26.02 16.42
CA GLU A 190 -0.84 -26.88 17.49
C GLU A 190 -1.27 -26.40 18.89
N LYS A 191 -1.39 -25.08 19.10
CA LYS A 191 -1.88 -24.52 20.37
C LYS A 191 -3.40 -24.72 20.59
N GLU A 192 -4.18 -24.92 19.54
CA GLU A 192 -5.63 -25.24 19.63
C GLU A 192 -5.95 -26.74 19.72
N PHE A 193 -4.99 -27.63 19.44
CA PHE A 193 -5.16 -29.08 19.39
C PHE A 193 -4.31 -29.82 20.45
N ASP A 194 -4.49 -29.50 21.74
CA ASP A 194 -4.12 -30.44 22.82
C ASP A 194 -5.40 -31.07 23.43
N PRO A 195 -5.78 -32.31 23.02
CA PRO A 195 -6.97 -32.97 23.53
C PRO A 195 -6.83 -33.51 24.97
N LYS A 196 -5.69 -33.33 25.65
CA LYS A 196 -5.42 -33.98 26.95
C LYS A 196 -5.86 -33.18 28.18
N ILE A 197 -6.34 -31.95 28.06
CA ILE A 197 -6.93 -31.19 29.18
C ILE A 197 -8.46 -31.17 29.07
N LYS A 198 -9.09 -32.33 28.93
CA LYS A 198 -10.57 -32.46 29.03
C LYS A 198 -11.04 -33.76 29.69
N LYS A 199 -10.28 -34.25 30.67
CA LYS A 199 -10.72 -35.31 31.59
C LYS A 199 -10.21 -35.02 33.00
N CYS A 200 -10.88 -34.11 33.70
CA CYS A 200 -10.94 -34.01 35.16
C CYS A 200 -11.85 -32.83 35.54
N ALA A 201 -13.07 -32.81 35.02
CA ALA A 201 -14.12 -31.89 35.46
C ALA A 201 -15.47 -32.54 35.22
N ASP A 202 -15.66 -33.72 35.80
CA ASP A 202 -17.00 -34.16 36.23
C ASP A 202 -16.86 -35.35 37.16
N LYS A 203 -17.65 -35.31 38.24
CA LYS A 203 -17.66 -36.19 39.42
C LYS A 203 -16.65 -35.82 40.50
N ARG A 204 -17.05 -34.90 41.39
CA ARG A 204 -17.55 -35.28 42.73
C ARG A 204 -17.99 -34.01 43.48
N SER A 205 -19.30 -33.86 43.64
CA SER A 205 -19.88 -33.06 44.72
C SER A 205 -19.96 -33.93 45.99
N GLU A 206 -19.86 -33.25 47.13
CA GLU A 206 -20.26 -33.61 48.51
C GLU A 206 -19.23 -34.20 49.49
N SER A 207 -19.25 -33.57 50.68
CA SER A 207 -18.55 -33.84 51.97
C SER A 207 -17.03 -33.54 52.02
N GLU A 208 -16.43 -32.84 52.99
CA GLU A 208 -16.82 -32.34 54.31
C GLU A 208 -15.76 -31.32 54.82
N LYS A 209 -16.14 -30.51 55.82
CA LYS A 209 -15.40 -29.41 56.46
C LYS A 209 -14.32 -29.91 57.44
N GLN A 210 -13.23 -29.15 57.68
CA GLN A 210 -12.85 -28.52 58.97
C GLN A 210 -11.44 -27.88 58.99
N GLU A 211 -11.32 -26.81 59.81
CA GLU A 211 -10.21 -25.89 60.17
C GLU A 211 -8.99 -26.59 60.85
N GLU A 212 -7.80 -26.04 61.15
CA GLU A 212 -7.35 -24.70 61.63
C GLU A 212 -5.77 -24.62 61.70
N THR A 213 -5.20 -23.41 61.50
CA THR A 213 -3.98 -22.74 62.07
C THR A 213 -2.47 -23.14 61.90
N LEU A 214 -1.67 -22.08 61.62
CA LEU A 214 -0.28 -21.69 62.03
C LEU A 214 0.93 -21.73 61.04
N GLU A 215 1.32 -20.52 60.61
CA GLU A 215 2.63 -19.85 60.39
C GLU A 215 3.87 -20.48 59.70
N ASP A 216 4.39 -19.67 58.76
CA ASP A 216 5.77 -19.46 58.24
C ASP A 216 6.52 -20.53 57.41
N LYS A 217 6.62 -20.26 56.09
CA LYS A 217 7.87 -19.87 55.38
C LYS A 217 7.70 -19.78 53.84
N GLU A 218 7.80 -18.56 53.33
CA GLU A 218 8.48 -18.09 52.10
C GLU A 218 8.75 -19.09 50.94
N LYS A 219 8.07 -18.88 49.79
CA LYS A 219 8.58 -18.90 48.39
C LYS A 219 7.44 -18.77 47.36
N ASP A 220 7.41 -17.67 46.63
CA ASP A 220 6.68 -17.52 45.34
C ASP A 220 7.55 -18.15 44.22
N PRO A 221 7.02 -18.74 43.11
CA PRO A 221 6.12 -18.04 42.18
C PRO A 221 4.93 -18.87 41.63
N TYR A 222 3.75 -18.23 41.66
CA TYR A 222 2.80 -18.05 40.54
C TYR A 222 2.03 -19.24 39.92
N ILE A 223 0.70 -19.31 40.16
CA ILE A 223 -0.41 -19.69 39.24
C ILE A 223 -1.74 -19.15 39.89
N PRO A 224 -2.88 -18.88 39.20
CA PRO A 224 -3.21 -18.20 37.93
C PRO A 224 -4.26 -17.06 38.13
N LEU A 225 -4.36 -16.08 37.22
CA LEU A 225 -5.51 -15.17 37.20
C LEU A 225 -6.58 -15.63 36.19
N LYS A 226 -7.59 -16.33 36.72
CA LYS A 226 -8.97 -16.29 36.24
C LYS A 226 -9.59 -14.97 36.69
N ASN A 227 -9.97 -14.10 35.76
CA ASN A 227 -11.26 -13.40 35.68
C ASN A 227 -11.21 -12.30 34.60
N PRO A 228 -12.37 -11.89 34.04
CA PRO A 228 -12.47 -11.05 32.84
C PRO A 228 -12.00 -9.62 33.11
N ILE A 229 -11.27 -9.01 32.16
CA ILE A 229 -10.75 -7.64 32.29
C ILE A 229 -11.89 -6.63 31.97
N PRO A 230 -12.22 -5.69 32.88
CA PRO A 230 -13.12 -4.57 32.61
C PRO A 230 -12.47 -3.52 31.69
N GLU A 231 -13.30 -2.79 30.94
CA GLU A 231 -12.89 -1.65 30.10
C GLU A 231 -12.21 -0.55 30.92
N GLU A 232 -10.87 -0.50 30.90
CA GLU A 232 -10.12 0.67 31.35
C GLU A 232 -8.78 0.82 30.60
N LYS A 233 -8.43 2.08 30.33
CA LYS A 233 -7.37 2.57 29.43
C LYS A 233 -6.07 1.75 29.43
N GLN A 234 -5.79 1.08 28.31
CA GLN A 234 -4.51 0.40 28.06
C GLN A 234 -3.51 1.34 27.36
N ASP A 235 -2.54 1.81 28.15
CA ASP A 235 -1.29 2.39 27.65
C ASP A 235 -0.35 1.23 27.28
N TRP A 236 -0.03 1.09 26.00
CA TRP A 236 0.83 0.02 25.51
C TRP A 236 2.28 0.49 25.54
N ASN A 237 3.01 0.16 26.61
CA ASN A 237 4.46 0.27 26.61
C ASN A 237 5.04 -0.84 25.73
N VAL A 238 5.49 -0.48 24.52
CA VAL A 238 6.12 -1.39 23.56
C VAL A 238 7.57 -1.66 23.99
N PRO A 239 8.01 -2.91 24.13
CA PRO A 239 9.39 -3.22 24.48
C PRO A 239 10.36 -2.72 23.40
N GLU A 240 11.46 -2.09 23.81
CA GLU A 240 12.43 -1.49 22.91
C GLU A 240 13.21 -2.53 22.09
N GLN A 241 13.25 -3.80 22.53
CA GLN A 241 13.87 -4.92 21.83
C GLN A 241 13.13 -6.24 22.09
N LEU A 242 12.86 -6.99 21.01
CA LEU A 242 12.44 -8.39 21.04
C LEU A 242 13.58 -9.22 20.41
N ASP A 243 14.17 -10.13 21.17
CA ASP A 243 15.23 -11.02 20.69
C ASP A 243 14.66 -12.06 19.72
N ILE A 244 15.13 -12.05 18.47
CA ILE A 244 14.78 -13.01 17.41
C ILE A 244 16.03 -13.84 17.07
N PRO A 245 15.92 -15.17 16.84
CA PRO A 245 17.06 -16.04 16.55
C PRO A 245 17.83 -15.63 15.28
N LYS A 246 19.16 -15.74 15.35
CA LYS A 246 20.10 -15.34 14.30
C LYS A 246 19.87 -16.13 13.00
N THR A 247 19.53 -15.42 11.93
CA THR A 247 19.51 -15.96 10.55
C THR A 247 20.95 -16.21 10.06
N ASP A 248 21.16 -17.36 9.42
CA ASP A 248 22.46 -17.88 8.98
C ASP A 248 23.27 -16.91 8.09
N GLN A 249 24.56 -16.72 8.43
CA GLN A 249 25.59 -15.91 7.75
C GLN A 249 25.93 -16.31 6.28
N LYS A 250 25.09 -17.14 5.64
CA LYS A 250 25.33 -17.66 4.29
C LYS A 250 24.70 -16.79 3.19
N LEU A 251 23.71 -15.94 3.52
CA LEU A 251 23.02 -15.07 2.57
C LEU A 251 23.73 -13.73 2.30
N GLU A 252 24.52 -13.19 3.25
CA GLU A 252 25.21 -11.89 3.09
C GLU A 252 26.41 -11.96 2.13
N LYS A 253 27.07 -13.11 1.99
CA LYS A 253 28.28 -13.25 1.16
C LYS A 253 28.03 -13.26 -0.35
N GLN A 254 26.77 -13.30 -0.80
CA GLN A 254 26.45 -13.37 -2.22
C GLN A 254 26.31 -11.98 -2.89
N TYR A 255 26.21 -10.90 -2.11
CA TYR A 255 25.89 -9.56 -2.62
C TYR A 255 27.07 -8.57 -2.71
N SER A 256 28.29 -8.98 -2.37
CA SER A 256 29.47 -8.10 -2.45
C SER A 256 30.20 -8.13 -3.81
N LYS A 257 29.65 -8.77 -4.84
CA LYS A 257 30.26 -8.77 -6.18
C LYS A 257 29.57 -7.71 -7.05
N GLY A 258 30.18 -6.53 -7.08
CA GLY A 258 29.69 -5.39 -7.81
C GLY A 258 29.52 -5.67 -9.31
N GLU A 259 28.30 -5.47 -9.78
CA GLU A 259 28.04 -5.16 -11.19
C GLU A 259 27.56 -3.71 -11.27
N LYS A 260 28.25 -2.95 -12.13
CA LYS A 260 28.00 -1.54 -12.39
C LYS A 260 26.52 -1.33 -12.72
N CYS A 261 25.88 -0.44 -11.97
CA CYS A 261 24.55 0.08 -12.29
C CYS A 261 24.60 0.73 -13.69
N LYS A 262 24.12 0.02 -14.71
CA LYS A 262 23.50 0.70 -15.85
C LYS A 262 22.16 1.18 -15.35
N SER A 263 22.01 2.49 -15.24
CA SER A 263 20.73 3.16 -15.04
C SER A 263 19.79 2.73 -16.17
N PHE A 264 18.96 1.72 -15.90
CA PHE A 264 17.82 1.44 -16.74
C PHE A 264 16.77 2.46 -16.35
N VAL A 265 16.84 3.62 -17.00
CA VAL A 265 15.74 4.59 -17.05
C VAL A 265 14.55 3.82 -17.61
N LEU A 266 13.69 3.35 -16.71
CA LEU A 266 12.35 2.91 -17.06
C LEU A 266 11.59 4.18 -17.40
N SER A 267 11.85 4.68 -18.62
CA SER A 267 10.95 5.54 -19.35
C SER A 267 9.63 4.79 -19.38
N LYS A 268 8.75 5.14 -18.44
CA LYS A 268 7.32 4.87 -18.51
C LYS A 268 6.79 5.73 -19.67
N LYS A 269 7.16 5.37 -20.90
CA LYS A 269 6.30 5.65 -22.03
C LYS A 269 5.09 4.81 -21.74
N MET A 270 4.03 5.45 -21.23
CA MET A 270 2.69 5.01 -21.58
C MET A 270 2.74 4.73 -23.07
N VAL A 271 2.68 3.45 -23.42
CA VAL A 271 2.42 3.08 -24.80
C VAL A 271 0.99 3.53 -24.99
N SER A 272 0.84 4.78 -25.47
CA SER A 272 -0.43 5.32 -25.97
C SER A 272 -1.11 4.18 -26.73
N ALA A 273 -2.39 3.93 -26.46
CA ALA A 273 -3.11 2.80 -27.02
C ALA A 273 -2.95 2.71 -28.56
N GLU A 274 -2.68 3.83 -29.23
CA GLU A 274 -2.32 3.97 -30.64
C GLU A 274 -1.10 3.12 -31.08
N LYS A 275 -0.08 2.94 -30.22
CA LYS A 275 1.14 2.20 -30.57
C LYS A 275 1.01 0.68 -30.42
N ILE A 276 0.00 0.20 -29.69
CA ILE A 276 -0.27 -1.25 -29.55
C ILE A 276 -0.88 -1.79 -30.85
N TRP A 277 -1.77 -1.01 -31.49
CA TRP A 277 -2.41 -1.39 -32.76
C TRP A 277 -1.44 -1.47 -33.93
N MET A 278 -0.40 -0.62 -33.93
CA MET A 278 0.68 -0.68 -34.94
C MET A 278 1.47 -1.99 -34.91
N ALA A 279 1.52 -2.70 -33.77
CA ALA A 279 2.26 -3.97 -33.64
C ALA A 279 1.45 -5.20 -34.08
N VAL A 280 0.11 -5.12 -34.07
CA VAL A 280 -0.81 -6.20 -34.46
C VAL A 280 -0.58 -6.71 -35.90
N PRO A 281 -0.41 -5.86 -36.94
CA PRO A 281 -0.14 -6.34 -38.29
C PRO A 281 1.22 -7.03 -38.42
N PHE A 282 2.25 -6.58 -37.70
CA PHE A 282 3.57 -7.23 -37.71
C PHE A 282 3.56 -8.58 -36.98
N LEU A 283 2.81 -8.68 -35.87
CA LEU A 283 2.70 -9.93 -35.11
C LEU A 283 1.93 -11.01 -35.90
N THR A 284 0.87 -10.61 -36.62
CA THR A 284 0.10 -11.50 -37.48
C THR A 284 0.90 -11.96 -38.70
N LEU A 285 1.69 -11.08 -39.33
CA LEU A 285 2.61 -11.46 -40.41
C LEU A 285 3.67 -12.46 -39.92
N LEU A 286 4.22 -12.24 -38.73
CA LEU A 286 5.22 -13.12 -38.12
C LEU A 286 4.65 -14.51 -37.80
N LEU A 287 3.40 -14.59 -37.33
CA LEU A 287 2.68 -15.86 -37.14
C LEU A 287 2.46 -16.60 -38.47
N VAL A 288 2.09 -15.89 -39.54
CA VAL A 288 1.96 -16.50 -40.89
C VAL A 288 3.31 -17.05 -41.35
N ILE A 289 4.40 -16.29 -41.20
CA ILE A 289 5.74 -16.74 -41.56
C ILE A 289 6.15 -17.98 -40.75
N ILE A 290 5.84 -18.03 -39.45
CA ILE A 290 6.12 -19.21 -38.61
C ILE A 290 5.35 -20.44 -39.11
N ILE A 291 4.08 -20.27 -39.48
CA ILE A 291 3.24 -21.34 -40.03
C ILE A 291 3.82 -21.86 -41.37
N PHE A 292 4.36 -20.98 -42.21
CA PHE A 292 4.98 -21.35 -43.49
C PHE A 292 6.43 -21.85 -43.38
N SER A 293 7.16 -21.50 -42.31
CA SER A 293 8.56 -21.89 -42.08
C SER A 293 8.78 -23.38 -41.79
N GLY A 294 7.71 -24.20 -41.84
CA GLY A 294 7.79 -25.66 -41.78
C GLY A 294 8.15 -26.25 -40.41
N LYS A 295 8.37 -25.41 -39.38
CA LYS A 295 8.70 -25.86 -38.02
C LYS A 295 7.55 -26.53 -37.28
N ILE A 296 6.31 -26.37 -37.75
CA ILE A 296 5.10 -26.94 -37.14
C ILE A 296 4.55 -28.04 -38.05
N ILE A 297 5.06 -29.26 -37.86
CA ILE A 297 4.76 -30.48 -38.62
C ILE A 297 3.25 -30.81 -38.78
N PRO A 298 2.35 -30.58 -37.80
CA PRO A 298 0.93 -30.95 -37.97
C PRO A 298 0.16 -30.05 -38.95
N ILE A 299 0.61 -28.81 -39.19
CA ILE A 299 -0.14 -27.85 -40.01
C ILE A 299 0.00 -28.20 -41.50
N GLN A 300 1.19 -28.61 -41.96
CA GLN A 300 1.41 -28.94 -43.38
C GLN A 300 0.49 -30.04 -43.92
N LYS A 301 0.13 -31.04 -43.09
CA LYS A 301 -0.84 -32.09 -43.46
C LYS A 301 -2.27 -31.55 -43.67
N MET A 302 -2.65 -30.48 -42.97
CA MET A 302 -3.96 -29.84 -43.15
C MET A 302 -4.04 -29.05 -44.46
N TRP A 303 -2.97 -28.37 -44.86
CA TRP A 303 -2.91 -27.65 -46.14
C TRP A 303 -3.03 -28.58 -47.35
N ALA A 304 -2.48 -29.80 -47.25
CA ALA A 304 -2.63 -30.80 -48.30
C ALA A 304 -4.05 -31.40 -48.36
N LYS A 305 -4.74 -31.52 -47.21
CA LYS A 305 -6.05 -32.16 -47.12
C LYS A 305 -7.22 -31.20 -47.37
N TYR A 306 -7.08 -29.93 -47.01
CA TYR A 306 -8.11 -28.89 -47.15
C TYR A 306 -7.53 -27.54 -47.61
N PRO A 307 -6.94 -27.48 -48.82
CA PRO A 307 -6.26 -26.27 -49.31
C PRO A 307 -7.17 -25.04 -49.38
N TRP A 308 -8.43 -25.24 -49.78
CA TRP A 308 -9.41 -24.15 -49.90
C TRP A 308 -9.85 -23.57 -48.56
N ILE A 309 -9.96 -24.41 -47.51
CA ILE A 309 -10.33 -23.95 -46.16
C ILE A 309 -9.17 -23.16 -45.55
N CYS A 310 -7.93 -23.65 -45.70
CA CYS A 310 -6.74 -22.93 -45.25
C CYS A 310 -6.57 -21.61 -45.99
N MET A 311 -6.79 -21.59 -47.31
CA MET A 311 -6.76 -20.36 -48.11
C MET A 311 -7.85 -19.37 -47.69
N GLY A 312 -9.06 -19.86 -47.39
CA GLY A 312 -10.15 -19.03 -46.88
C GLY A 312 -9.83 -18.39 -45.53
N ILE A 313 -9.26 -19.14 -44.59
CA ILE A 313 -8.82 -18.62 -43.28
C ILE A 313 -7.70 -17.59 -43.47
N LEU A 314 -6.74 -17.85 -44.35
CA LEU A 314 -5.66 -16.91 -44.65
C LEU A 314 -6.20 -15.59 -45.23
N LEU A 315 -7.10 -15.66 -46.21
CA LEU A 315 -7.74 -14.50 -46.82
C LEU A 315 -8.60 -13.73 -45.82
N PHE A 316 -9.30 -14.43 -44.92
CA PHE A 316 -10.08 -13.79 -43.87
C PHE A 316 -9.17 -13.02 -42.89
N VAL A 317 -8.07 -13.63 -42.43
CA VAL A 317 -7.11 -12.97 -41.54
C VAL A 317 -6.45 -11.76 -42.23
N LEU A 318 -6.06 -11.89 -43.50
CA LEU A 318 -5.53 -10.78 -44.29
C LEU A 318 -6.58 -9.68 -44.51
N GLY A 319 -7.85 -10.03 -44.73
CA GLY A 319 -8.95 -9.10 -44.90
C GLY A 319 -9.26 -8.31 -43.64
N VAL A 320 -9.30 -8.96 -42.47
CA VAL A 320 -9.47 -8.29 -41.17
C VAL A 320 -8.30 -7.33 -40.92
N ASN A 321 -7.08 -7.76 -41.21
CA ASN A 321 -5.89 -6.92 -41.05
C ASN A 321 -5.93 -5.70 -42.00
N PHE A 322 -6.37 -5.90 -43.25
CA PHE A 322 -6.54 -4.81 -44.22
C PHE A 322 -7.61 -3.80 -43.80
N ILE A 323 -8.74 -4.26 -43.22
CA ILE A 323 -9.79 -3.37 -42.69
C ILE A 323 -9.27 -2.54 -41.51
N ILE A 324 -8.50 -3.16 -40.60
CA ILE A 324 -7.89 -2.47 -39.46
C ILE A 324 -6.89 -1.40 -39.95
N ILE A 325 -6.03 -1.75 -40.90
CA ILE A 325 -5.06 -0.81 -41.51
C ILE A 325 -5.78 0.32 -42.24
N LYS A 326 -6.79 0.01 -43.06
CA LYS A 326 -7.55 1.02 -43.83
C LYS A 326 -8.28 2.00 -42.90
N ARG A 327 -8.93 1.50 -41.86
CA ARG A 327 -9.67 2.34 -40.90
C ARG A 327 -8.76 3.23 -40.06
N TRP A 328 -7.50 2.87 -39.88
CA TRP A 328 -6.56 3.69 -39.12
C TRP A 328 -5.71 4.63 -39.98
N TYR A 329 -5.29 4.20 -41.16
CA TYR A 329 -4.36 4.99 -41.99
C TYR A 329 -5.05 5.99 -42.91
N PHE A 330 -6.35 5.82 -43.19
CA PHE A 330 -7.10 6.71 -44.10
C PHE A 330 -8.16 7.57 -43.42
N ASP A 331 -8.47 7.36 -42.13
CA ASP A 331 -9.39 8.24 -41.37
C ASP A 331 -8.66 9.42 -40.69
N GLU A 332 -7.32 9.49 -40.74
CA GLU A 332 -6.52 10.60 -40.17
C GLU A 332 -6.44 11.86 -41.09
N GLU A 333 -7.04 11.84 -42.29
CA GLU A 333 -7.00 12.96 -43.25
C GLU A 333 -8.27 13.84 -43.27
N ASN A 334 -9.25 13.62 -42.37
CA ASN A 334 -10.52 14.38 -42.35
C ASN A 334 -10.95 14.90 -40.95
N GLU A 335 -10.00 15.26 -40.10
CA GLU A 335 -10.19 16.24 -38.99
C GLU A 335 -9.01 17.22 -38.99
#